data_AF-A0A8J7HMP5-F1
#
_entry.id   AF-A0A8J7HMP5-F1
#
_cell.length_a   1.000
_cell.length_b   1.000
_cell.length_c   1.000
_cell.angle_alpha   90.00
_cell.angle_beta   90.00
_cell.angle_gamma   90.00
#
_symmetry.space_group_name_H-M   'P 1'
#
loop_
_entity.id
_entity.type
_entity.pdbx_description
1 polymer ?
#
loop_
_entity_poly.entity_id
_entity_poly.type
_entity_poly.pdbx_seq_one_letter_code
_entity_poly.pdbx_strand_id
1 'polypeptide(L)'
;MQKILITLKKTFFSSILIVSLMFFIGLSSLFIVVQQASYATTLEELKLIPPEHKPNSQEKINRAYEYDPGVGVQEEQRQEAYEQAVKDSESLNTIEKAYERNLKAEKQPDSQNNIVTKAKEAVENVIGK
;
A
#
# COMPACT_ATOMS: atom_id res chain seq x y z
N MET A 1 -64.27 -3.37 5.51
CA MET A 1 -63.56 -2.38 6.34
C MET A 1 -62.20 -2.88 6.84
N GLN A 2 -62.10 -3.95 7.64
CA GLN A 2 -60.81 -4.42 8.21
C GLN A 2 -59.71 -4.75 7.19
N LYS A 3 -60.05 -5.45 6.09
CA LYS A 3 -59.06 -5.79 5.04
C LYS A 3 -58.44 -4.55 4.38
N ILE A 4 -59.22 -3.49 4.20
CA ILE A 4 -58.75 -2.23 3.60
C ILE A 4 -57.78 -1.52 4.54
N LEU A 5 -58.09 -1.47 5.85
CA LEU A 5 -57.23 -0.90 6.89
C LEU A 5 -55.89 -1.64 7.03
N ILE A 6 -55.90 -2.98 6.93
CA ILE A 6 -54.69 -3.80 7.03
C ILE A 6 -53.78 -3.57 5.81
N THR A 7 -54.34 -3.52 4.60
CA THR A 7 -53.58 -3.21 3.40
C THR A 7 -52.98 -1.80 3.44
N LEU A 8 -53.75 -0.82 3.93
CA LEU A 8 -53.28 0.57 4.05
C LEU A 8 -52.08 0.67 5.01
N LYS A 9 -52.15 0.01 6.18
CA LYS A 9 -51.03 -0.07 7.13
C LYS A 9 -49.80 -0.71 6.49
N LYS A 10 -49.97 -1.83 5.77
CA LYS A 10 -48.87 -2.54 5.12
C LYS A 10 -48.17 -1.68 4.09
N THR A 11 -48.91 -0.99 3.23
CA THR A 11 -48.37 -0.08 2.22
C THR A 11 -47.66 1.12 2.85
N PHE A 12 -48.21 1.66 3.94
CA PHE A 12 -47.59 2.77 4.68
C PHE A 12 -46.24 2.39 5.31
N PHE A 13 -46.18 1.27 6.03
CA PHE A 13 -44.93 0.77 6.62
C PHE A 13 -43.91 0.38 5.54
N SER A 14 -44.36 -0.24 4.44
CA SER A 14 -43.47 -0.56 3.31
C SER A 14 -42.85 0.70 2.70
N SER A 15 -43.63 1.77 2.56
CA SER A 15 -43.15 3.03 2.00
C SER A 15 -42.12 3.70 2.92
N ILE A 16 -42.36 3.70 4.23
CA ILE A 16 -41.41 4.21 5.23
C ILE A 16 -40.09 3.42 5.18
N LEU A 17 -40.17 2.09 5.05
CA LEU A 17 -39.00 1.23 5.01
C LEU A 17 -38.15 1.51 3.76
N ILE A 18 -38.78 1.69 2.59
CA ILE A 18 -38.09 2.02 1.33
C ILE A 18 -37.41 3.40 1.43
N VAL A 19 -38.13 4.41 1.90
CA VAL A 19 -37.60 5.78 2.04
C VAL A 19 -36.42 5.81 3.03
N SER A 20 -36.56 5.12 4.17
CA SER A 20 -35.49 4.98 5.16
C SER A 20 -34.24 4.33 4.55
N LEU A 21 -34.43 3.22 3.82
CA LEU A 21 -33.33 2.50 3.18
C LEU A 21 -32.58 3.37 2.15
N MET A 22 -33.31 4.11 1.31
CA MET A 22 -32.71 5.04 0.36
C MET A 22 -31.90 6.13 1.06
N PHE A 23 -32.41 6.65 2.18
CA PHE A 23 -31.73 7.67 2.97
C PHE A 23 -30.44 7.13 3.60
N PHE A 24 -30.48 5.92 4.17
CA PHE A 24 -29.30 5.25 4.74
C PHE A 24 -28.21 4.97 3.69
N ILE A 25 -28.60 4.50 2.51
CA ILE A 25 -27.64 4.25 1.42
C ILE A 25 -27.02 5.56 0.94
N GLY A 26 -27.84 6.61 0.77
CA GLY A 26 -27.37 7.93 0.35
C GLY A 26 -26.46 8.61 1.39
N LEU A 27 -26.72 8.43 2.68
CA LEU A 27 -25.86 8.93 3.75
C LEU A 27 -24.56 8.12 3.85
N SER A 28 -24.63 6.79 3.71
CA SER A 28 -23.47 5.91 3.78
C SER A 28 -22.43 6.21 2.68
N SER A 29 -22.90 6.54 1.47
CA SER A 29 -22.00 6.89 0.35
C SER A 29 -21.18 8.16 0.59
N LEU A 30 -21.67 9.10 1.40
CA LEU A 30 -20.92 10.31 1.77
C LEU A 30 -19.68 9.99 2.61
N PHE A 31 -19.68 8.89 3.37
CA PHE A 31 -18.55 8.50 4.23
C PHE A 31 -17.49 7.65 3.51
N ILE A 32 -17.81 7.04 2.36
CA ILE A 32 -16.87 6.19 1.61
C ILE A 32 -15.75 7.02 0.95
N VAL A 33 -16.02 8.27 0.56
CA VAL A 33 -15.05 9.11 -0.16
C VAL A 33 -14.09 9.86 0.77
N VAL A 34 -14.49 10.15 2.02
CA VAL A 34 -13.76 11.06 2.91
C VAL A 34 -12.63 10.38 3.69
N GLN A 35 -12.55 9.03 3.71
CA GLN A 35 -11.58 8.28 4.51
C GLN A 35 -10.55 7.45 3.74
N GLN A 36 -10.36 7.69 2.44
CA GLN A 36 -9.18 7.14 1.77
C GLN A 36 -7.96 7.99 2.12
N ALA A 37 -7.42 7.79 3.33
CA ALA A 37 -6.07 8.22 3.64
C ALA A 37 -5.13 7.49 2.67
N SER A 38 -4.66 8.19 1.65
CA SER A 38 -3.59 7.68 0.79
C SER A 38 -2.35 7.56 1.65
N TYR A 39 -2.01 6.34 2.06
CA TYR A 39 -0.74 6.04 2.75
C TYR A 39 0.48 6.23 1.84
N ALA A 40 0.27 6.62 0.57
CA ALA A 40 1.29 7.06 -0.37
C ALA A 40 1.44 8.60 -0.38
N THR A 41 1.09 9.27 0.71
CA THR A 41 1.34 10.71 0.87
C THR A 41 2.84 10.94 1.07
N THR A 42 3.38 11.99 0.47
CA THR A 42 4.82 12.27 0.53
C THR A 42 5.18 12.86 1.90
N LEU A 43 6.44 12.70 2.33
CA LEU A 43 6.97 13.29 3.58
C LEU A 43 6.72 14.82 3.69
N GLU A 44 6.64 15.48 2.52
CA GLU A 44 6.34 16.90 2.35
C GLU A 44 4.86 17.22 2.62
N GLU A 45 3.94 16.36 2.20
CA GLU A 45 2.50 16.48 2.46
C GLU A 45 2.15 16.23 3.94
N LEU A 46 2.88 15.34 4.61
CA LEU A 46 2.69 15.05 6.03
C LEU A 46 3.23 16.14 6.97
N LYS A 47 3.92 17.16 6.45
CA LYS A 47 4.54 18.26 7.21
C LYS A 47 5.39 17.81 8.41
N LEU A 48 5.86 16.55 8.41
CA LEU A 48 6.68 15.99 9.48
C LEU A 48 8.07 16.62 9.52
N ILE A 49 8.45 17.28 8.44
CA ILE A 49 9.69 18.02 8.31
C ILE A 49 9.34 19.46 7.91
N PRO A 50 9.92 20.48 8.56
CA PRO A 50 9.77 21.87 8.12
C PRO A 50 10.11 21.99 6.63
N PRO A 51 9.32 22.70 5.80
CA PRO A 51 9.56 22.80 4.36
C PRO A 51 10.92 23.41 3.99
N GLU A 52 11.51 24.16 4.92
CA GLU A 52 12.85 24.75 4.81
C GLU A 52 13.98 23.74 5.06
N HIS A 53 13.69 22.65 5.76
CA HIS A 53 14.67 21.62 6.11
C HIS A 53 14.57 20.45 5.13
N LYS A 54 15.52 20.39 4.20
CA LYS A 54 15.67 19.27 3.26
C LYS A 54 16.84 18.41 3.70
N PRO A 55 16.62 17.31 4.45
CA PRO A 55 17.71 16.49 4.93
C PRO A 55 18.45 15.87 3.74
N ASN A 56 19.77 15.94 3.79
CA ASN A 56 20.63 15.30 2.79
C ASN A 56 20.61 13.77 2.98
N SER A 57 21.15 13.02 2.02
CA SER A 57 21.12 11.55 2.06
C SER A 57 21.77 10.97 3.33
N GLN A 58 22.90 11.53 3.77
CA GLN A 58 23.59 11.07 4.98
C GLN A 58 22.77 11.34 6.24
N GLU A 59 22.09 12.48 6.29
CA GLU A 59 21.23 12.84 7.42
C GLU A 59 20.02 11.91 7.53
N LYS A 60 19.47 11.44 6.41
CA LYS A 60 18.40 10.44 6.41
C LYS A 60 18.88 9.09 6.94
N ILE A 61 20.06 8.64 6.51
CA ILE A 61 20.69 7.41 6.98
C ILE A 61 20.98 7.49 8.48
N ASN A 62 21.63 8.56 8.93
CA ASN A 62 21.96 8.74 10.34
C ASN A 62 20.70 8.73 11.22
N ARG A 63 19.63 9.42 10.79
CA ARG A 63 18.34 9.42 11.49
C ARG A 63 17.71 8.02 11.54
N ALA A 64 17.83 7.25 10.46
CA ALA A 64 17.34 5.87 10.42
C ALA A 64 18.09 5.00 11.44
N TYR A 65 19.41 5.11 11.55
CA TYR A 65 20.22 4.42 12.57
C TYR A 65 19.91 4.86 14.00
N GLU A 66 19.63 6.14 14.21
CA GLU A 66 19.22 6.66 15.52
C GLU A 66 17.89 6.07 15.99
N TYR A 67 16.99 5.75 15.05
CA TYR A 67 15.71 5.12 15.36
C TYR A 67 15.87 3.61 15.60
N ASP A 68 16.48 2.90 14.65
CA ASP A 68 16.73 1.47 14.73
C ASP A 68 17.87 1.06 13.78
N PRO A 69 18.85 0.25 14.22
CA PRO A 69 19.96 -0.18 13.38
C PRO A 69 19.54 -0.94 12.11
N GLY A 70 18.45 -1.73 12.16
CA GLY A 70 17.91 -2.45 11.01
C GLY A 70 17.28 -1.50 9.98
N VAL A 71 16.60 -0.46 10.44
CA VAL A 71 16.07 0.62 9.58
C VAL A 71 17.21 1.42 8.97
N GLY A 72 18.30 1.65 9.71
CA GLY A 72 19.53 2.26 9.20
C GLY A 72 20.12 1.52 7.99
N VAL A 73 20.32 0.20 8.14
CA VAL A 73 20.83 -0.65 7.04
C VAL A 73 19.89 -0.63 5.83
N GLN A 74 18.59 -0.62 6.05
CA GLN A 74 17.61 -0.55 4.97
C GLN A 74 17.67 0.79 4.22
N GLU A 75 17.85 1.90 4.94
CA GLU A 75 17.96 3.24 4.35
C GLU A 75 19.26 3.39 3.53
N GLU A 76 20.38 2.84 4.02
CA GLU A 76 21.65 2.77 3.27
C GLU A 76 21.46 2.03 1.95
N GLN A 77 20.92 0.82 1.99
CA GLN A 77 20.66 0.01 0.79
C GLN A 77 19.73 0.72 -0.19
N ARG A 78 18.71 1.42 0.33
CA ARG A 78 17.79 2.20 -0.52
C ARG A 78 18.52 3.33 -1.23
N GLN A 79 19.41 4.03 -0.53
CA GLN A 79 20.18 5.13 -1.08
C GLN A 79 21.18 4.63 -2.14
N GLU A 80 21.87 3.53 -1.88
CA GLU A 80 22.78 2.88 -2.85
C GLU A 80 22.04 2.44 -4.12
N ALA A 81 20.86 1.82 -3.97
CA ALA A 81 20.03 1.40 -5.10
C ALA A 81 19.59 2.60 -5.95
N TYR A 82 19.24 3.71 -5.32
CA TYR A 82 18.86 4.94 -6.03
C TYR A 82 20.04 5.51 -6.82
N GLU A 83 21.23 5.61 -6.22
CA GLU A 83 22.43 6.09 -6.91
C GLU A 83 22.83 5.20 -8.07
N GLN A 84 22.68 3.89 -7.89
CA GLN A 84 22.93 2.93 -8.96
C GLN A 84 21.93 3.08 -10.10
N ALA A 85 20.64 3.28 -9.81
CA ALA A 85 19.61 3.49 -10.82
C ALA A 85 19.85 4.79 -11.62
N VAL A 86 20.29 5.86 -10.95
CA VAL A 86 20.67 7.12 -11.62
C VAL A 86 21.83 6.87 -12.59
N LYS A 87 22.92 6.21 -12.13
CA LYS A 87 24.07 5.86 -12.98
C LYS A 87 23.67 4.98 -14.15
N ASP A 88 22.82 3.99 -13.91
CA ASP A 88 22.35 3.08 -14.94
C ASP A 88 21.53 3.81 -16.02
N SER A 89 20.83 4.90 -15.66
CA SER A 89 20.01 5.70 -16.57
C SER A 89 20.77 6.70 -17.46
N GLU A 90 22.07 6.95 -17.21
CA GLU A 90 22.83 8.01 -17.89
C GLU A 90 23.04 7.78 -19.41
N SER A 91 23.05 6.52 -19.87
CA SER A 91 23.31 6.18 -21.28
C SER A 91 22.67 4.86 -21.71
N LEU A 92 22.52 4.65 -23.02
CA LEU A 92 22.03 3.38 -23.56
C LEU A 92 22.93 2.19 -23.20
N ASN A 93 24.26 2.39 -23.15
CA ASN A 93 25.22 1.35 -22.78
C ASN A 93 25.11 0.95 -21.30
N THR A 94 24.86 1.92 -20.41
CA THR A 94 24.65 1.66 -18.98
C THR A 94 23.32 0.96 -18.73
N ILE A 95 22.27 1.28 -19.49
CA ILE A 95 20.98 0.59 -19.43
C ILE A 95 21.11 -0.88 -19.83
N GLU A 96 21.83 -1.19 -20.91
CA GLU A 96 22.04 -2.57 -21.35
C GLU A 96 22.82 -3.37 -20.30
N LYS A 97 23.85 -2.79 -19.70
CA LYS A 97 24.60 -3.39 -18.59
C LYS A 97 23.74 -3.59 -17.33
N ALA A 98 22.84 -2.66 -17.04
CA ALA A 98 21.89 -2.78 -15.94
C ALA A 98 20.90 -3.93 -16.19
N TYR A 99 20.39 -4.04 -17.41
CA TYR A 99 19.53 -5.15 -17.82
C TYR A 99 20.23 -6.50 -17.66
N GLU A 100 21.47 -6.65 -18.13
CA GLU A 100 22.24 -7.88 -17.94
C GLU A 100 22.47 -8.23 -16.46
N ARG A 101 22.75 -7.23 -15.62
CA ARG A 101 22.96 -7.40 -14.18
C ARG A 101 21.68 -7.86 -13.49
N ASN A 102 20.56 -7.24 -13.82
CA ASN A 102 19.24 -7.59 -13.27
C ASN A 102 18.83 -8.99 -13.70
N LEU A 103 19.07 -9.36 -14.97
CA LEU A 103 18.80 -10.71 -15.48
C LEU A 103 19.65 -11.77 -14.77
N LYS A 104 20.89 -11.45 -14.40
CA LYS A 104 21.75 -12.36 -13.60
C LYS A 104 21.26 -12.48 -12.17
N ALA A 105 20.82 -11.39 -11.54
CA ALA A 105 20.27 -11.39 -10.19
C ALA A 105 18.94 -12.18 -10.11
N GLU A 106 18.06 -12.02 -11.10
CA GLU A 106 16.82 -12.79 -11.21
C GLU A 106 17.09 -14.30 -11.36
N LYS A 107 18.11 -14.66 -12.16
CA LYS A 107 18.56 -16.05 -12.33
C LYS A 107 19.29 -16.64 -11.12
N GLN A 108 19.58 -15.87 -10.07
CA GLN A 108 20.15 -16.43 -8.86
C GLN A 108 19.14 -17.37 -8.17
N PRO A 109 19.58 -18.56 -7.75
CA PRO A 109 18.70 -19.62 -7.24
C PRO A 109 17.91 -19.23 -5.97
N ASP A 110 18.33 -18.18 -5.26
CA ASP A 110 17.67 -17.71 -4.04
C ASP A 110 16.48 -16.76 -4.29
N SER A 111 16.35 -16.18 -5.49
CA SER A 111 15.35 -15.13 -5.78
C SER A 111 13.95 -15.69 -6.04
N GLN A 112 13.83 -16.78 -6.81
CA GLN A 112 12.55 -17.39 -7.19
C GLN A 112 12.13 -18.52 -6.24
N ASN A 113 13.08 -19.23 -5.63
CA ASN A 113 12.77 -20.37 -4.77
C ASN A 113 12.16 -19.94 -3.43
N ASN A 114 12.43 -18.74 -2.92
CA ASN A 114 12.04 -18.37 -1.55
C ASN A 114 10.51 -18.19 -1.38
N ILE A 115 9.83 -17.54 -2.33
CA ILE A 115 8.38 -17.26 -2.21
C ILE A 115 7.55 -18.53 -2.44
N VAL A 116 7.87 -19.30 -3.48
CA VAL A 116 7.14 -20.54 -3.80
C VAL A 116 7.39 -21.59 -2.72
N THR A 117 8.62 -21.69 -2.20
CA THR A 117 8.94 -22.62 -1.11
C THR A 117 8.25 -22.23 0.20
N LYS A 118 8.25 -20.93 0.56
CA LYS A 118 7.51 -20.44 1.74
C LYS A 118 6.00 -20.59 1.61
N ALA A 119 5.45 -20.37 0.42
CA ALA A 119 4.03 -20.60 0.16
C ALA A 119 3.68 -22.09 0.30
N LYS A 120 4.56 -22.98 -0.19
CA LYS A 120 4.41 -24.42 -0.02
C LYS A 120 4.47 -24.84 1.45
N GLU A 121 5.45 -24.35 2.21
CA GLU A 121 5.55 -24.60 3.66
C GLU A 121 4.34 -24.08 4.43
N ALA A 122 3.82 -22.89 4.08
CA ALA A 122 2.63 -22.34 4.72
C ALA A 122 1.39 -23.22 4.46
N VAL A 123 1.25 -23.73 3.25
CA VAL A 123 0.15 -24.65 2.87
C VAL A 123 0.30 -26.00 3.57
N GLU A 124 1.51 -26.57 3.64
CA GLU A 124 1.78 -27.83 4.37
C GLU A 124 1.48 -27.68 5.87
N ASN A 125 1.92 -26.59 6.50
CA ASN A 125 1.64 -26.29 7.91
C ASN A 125 0.14 -26.11 8.22
N VAL A 126 -0.65 -25.57 7.29
CA VAL A 126 -2.11 -25.38 7.47
C VAL A 126 -2.89 -26.68 7.24
N ILE A 127 -2.43 -27.54 6.33
CA ILE A 127 -3.10 -28.80 6.00
C ILE A 127 -2.73 -29.92 7.00
N GLY A 128 -1.71 -29.71 7.84
CA GLY A 128 -1.37 -30.61 8.95
C GLY A 128 -0.77 -31.94 8.48
N LYS A 129 0.05 -31.91 7.43
CA LYS A 129 0.95 -33.02 7.06
C LYS A 129 2.39 -32.58 7.20
#